data_AF-A0A441VW76-F1
#
_entry.id   AF-A0A441VW76-F1
#
_cell.length_a   1.000
_cell.length_b   1.000
_cell.length_c   1.000
_cell.angle_alpha   90.00
_cell.angle_beta   90.00
_cell.angle_gamma   90.00
#
_symmetry.space_group_name_H-M   'P 1'
#
loop_
_entity.id
_entity.type
_entity.pdbx_description
1 polymer ?
#
loop_
_entity_poly.entity_id
_entity_poly.type
_entity_poly.pdbx_seq_one_letter_code
_entity_poly.pdbx_strand_id
1 'polypeptide(L)'
;VYGIPPEQIVGSSGKTSFEMRDGVPLLMKSPEINFIDDKAGKPVGIHQHIGRRPIAAFGNSDGDLQMLQWTCSGPGPHFCLYVHHTDADREWAYDRQSSIGRLDKGLDAAADSGWTVVDMKKDWNRVFAFGK
;
A
#
# COMPACT_ATOMS: atom_id res chain seq x y z
N VAL A 1 13.96 6.16 -7.00
CA VAL A 1 12.89 7.04 -6.47
C VAL A 1 12.76 6.88 -4.96
N TYR A 2 12.55 5.67 -4.41
CA TYR A 2 12.44 5.47 -2.96
C TYR A 2 13.62 4.76 -2.27
N GLY A 3 14.64 4.32 -3.02
CA GLY A 3 15.76 3.57 -2.44
C GLY A 3 15.40 2.14 -1.98
N ILE A 4 14.22 1.63 -2.37
CA ILE A 4 13.73 0.28 -2.09
C ILE A 4 14.14 -0.65 -3.25
N PRO A 5 14.86 -1.75 -2.99
CA PRO A 5 15.29 -2.67 -4.03
C PRO A 5 14.12 -3.57 -4.52
N PRO A 6 14.21 -4.15 -5.73
CA PRO A 6 13.08 -4.88 -6.35
C PRO A 6 12.51 -6.02 -5.52
N GLU A 7 13.33 -6.74 -4.77
CA GLU A 7 12.93 -7.86 -3.90
C GLU A 7 12.15 -7.43 -2.66
N GLN A 8 12.07 -6.12 -2.38
CA GLN A 8 11.25 -5.53 -1.33
C GLN A 8 9.98 -4.85 -1.88
N ILE A 9 9.68 -5.05 -3.17
CA ILE A 9 8.48 -4.51 -3.83
C ILE A 9 7.48 -5.65 -4.02
N VAL A 10 6.34 -5.54 -3.36
CA VAL A 10 5.17 -6.40 -3.57
C VAL A 10 4.13 -5.60 -4.36
N GLY A 11 3.49 -6.25 -5.33
CA GLY A 11 2.50 -5.62 -6.18
C GLY A 11 1.75 -6.62 -7.04
N SER A 12 0.70 -6.15 -7.71
CA SER A 12 -0.03 -6.96 -8.69
C SER A 12 0.91 -7.44 -9.79
N SER A 13 0.76 -8.71 -10.17
CA SER A 13 1.64 -9.36 -11.15
C SER A 13 0.84 -10.11 -12.21
N GLY A 14 1.40 -10.16 -13.42
CA GLY A 14 0.97 -11.06 -14.48
C GLY A 14 1.74 -12.38 -14.42
N LYS A 15 1.19 -13.45 -15.00
CA LYS A 15 1.90 -14.74 -15.07
C LYS A 15 3.18 -14.59 -15.88
N THR A 16 4.21 -15.30 -15.44
CA THR A 16 5.52 -15.34 -16.12
C THR A 16 5.87 -16.77 -16.43
N SER A 17 6.19 -17.05 -17.69
CA SER A 17 6.65 -18.35 -18.18
C SER A 17 8.14 -18.31 -18.50
N PHE A 18 8.81 -19.44 -18.29
CA PHE A 18 10.14 -19.68 -18.83
C PHE A 18 10.03 -20.19 -20.27
N GLU A 19 10.81 -19.61 -21.17
CA GLU A 19 10.85 -19.99 -22.58
C GLU A 19 12.30 -20.05 -23.09
N MET A 20 12.55 -20.94 -24.04
CA MET A 20 13.77 -20.95 -24.85
C MET A 20 13.45 -20.32 -26.21
N ARG A 21 14.14 -19.24 -26.59
CA ARG A 21 14.03 -18.64 -27.93
C ARG A 21 15.41 -18.59 -28.57
N ASP A 22 15.57 -19.26 -29.71
CA ASP A 22 16.85 -19.39 -30.42
C ASP A 22 18.01 -19.86 -29.52
N GLY A 23 17.72 -20.76 -28.57
CA GLY A 23 18.68 -21.28 -27.61
C GLY A 23 18.95 -20.39 -26.38
N VAL A 24 18.27 -19.24 -26.26
CA VAL A 24 18.43 -18.30 -25.12
C VAL A 24 17.29 -18.47 -24.11
N PRO A 25 17.58 -18.65 -22.80
CA PRO A 25 16.57 -18.70 -21.76
C PRO A 25 15.99 -17.30 -21.45
N LEU A 26 14.66 -17.18 -21.49
CA LEU A 26 13.94 -15.93 -21.27
C LEU A 26 12.76 -16.12 -20.32
N LEU A 27 12.35 -15.04 -19.66
CA LEU A 27 11.11 -14.96 -18.91
C LEU A 27 10.11 -14.08 -19.68
N MET A 28 8.97 -14.66 -20.05
CA MET A 28 7.92 -13.98 -20.80
C MET A 28 6.72 -13.69 -19.92
N LYS A 29 6.27 -12.43 -19.90
CA LYS A 29 5.03 -12.03 -19.24
C LYS A 29 3.84 -12.32 -20.15
N SER A 30 2.84 -13.03 -19.62
CA SER A 30 1.59 -13.27 -20.32
C SER A 30 0.54 -12.20 -19.97
N PRO A 31 -0.54 -12.05 -20.76
CA PRO A 31 -1.64 -11.14 -20.44
C PRO A 31 -2.53 -11.65 -19.28
N GLU A 32 -2.24 -12.83 -18.72
CA GLU A 32 -3.00 -13.38 -17.60
C GLU A 32 -2.57 -12.76 -16.27
N ILE A 33 -3.54 -12.52 -15.40
CA ILE A 33 -3.31 -12.09 -14.02
C ILE A 33 -2.74 -13.27 -13.22
N ASN A 34 -1.64 -13.03 -12.51
CA ASN A 34 -1.10 -13.95 -11.52
C ASN A 34 -1.60 -13.59 -10.12
N PHE A 35 -1.54 -12.31 -9.76
CA PHE A 35 -1.92 -11.84 -8.44
C PHE A 35 -2.41 -10.39 -8.47
N ILE A 36 -3.42 -10.08 -7.65
CA ILE A 36 -3.92 -8.71 -7.42
C ILE A 36 -3.57 -8.31 -5.99
N ASP A 37 -2.65 -7.36 -5.86
CA ASP A 37 -2.15 -6.86 -4.57
C ASP A 37 -2.96 -5.65 -4.09
N ASP A 38 -4.25 -5.86 -3.86
CA ASP A 38 -5.17 -4.83 -3.36
C ASP A 38 -6.15 -5.41 -2.33
N LYS A 39 -6.60 -4.59 -1.38
CA LYS A 39 -7.53 -4.98 -0.30
C LYS A 39 -7.03 -6.21 0.46
N ALA A 40 -7.84 -7.26 0.56
CA ALA A 40 -7.47 -8.54 1.15
C ALA A 40 -6.31 -9.24 0.42
N GLY A 41 -5.99 -8.86 -0.81
CA GLY A 41 -4.80 -9.31 -1.52
C GLY A 41 -3.52 -8.84 -0.82
N LYS A 42 -3.46 -7.61 -0.31
CA LYS A 42 -2.24 -7.08 0.33
C LYS A 42 -1.64 -7.96 1.44
N PRO A 43 -2.39 -8.38 2.48
CA PRO A 43 -1.83 -9.26 3.50
C PRO A 43 -1.39 -10.63 2.94
N VAL A 44 -2.08 -11.14 1.92
CA VAL A 44 -1.68 -12.39 1.23
C VAL A 44 -0.37 -12.17 0.47
N GLY A 45 -0.24 -11.08 -0.28
CA GLY A 45 0.96 -10.71 -1.03
C GLY A 45 2.16 -10.55 -0.11
N ILE A 46 2.00 -9.83 1.01
CA ILE A 46 3.04 -9.68 2.02
C ILE A 46 3.46 -11.04 2.58
N HIS A 47 2.51 -11.89 2.98
CA HIS A 47 2.84 -13.21 3.52
C HIS A 47 3.56 -14.10 2.50
N GLN A 48 3.13 -14.10 1.23
CA GLN A 48 3.74 -14.91 0.18
C GLN A 48 5.17 -14.47 -0.16
N HIS A 49 5.43 -13.17 -0.22
CA HIS A 49 6.74 -12.64 -0.65
C HIS A 49 7.72 -12.47 0.51
N ILE A 50 7.23 -12.06 1.68
CA ILE A 50 8.08 -11.71 2.85
C ILE A 50 8.05 -12.81 3.92
N GLY A 51 6.94 -13.57 4.02
CA GLY A 51 6.80 -14.66 5.01
C GLY A 51 6.63 -14.17 6.45
N ARG A 52 6.45 -12.86 6.67
CA ARG A 52 6.40 -12.25 8.01
C ARG A 52 5.28 -11.24 8.10
N ARG A 53 4.63 -11.16 9.27
CA ARG A 53 3.72 -10.06 9.59
C ARG A 53 4.54 -8.80 9.86
N PRO A 54 4.28 -7.67 9.17
CA PRO A 54 4.95 -6.41 9.47
C PRO A 54 4.60 -5.92 10.88
N ILE A 55 5.50 -5.13 11.47
CA ILE A 55 5.25 -4.43 12.75
C ILE A 55 4.75 -3.00 12.53
N ALA A 56 4.82 -2.48 11.30
CA ALA A 56 4.27 -1.19 10.95
C ALA A 56 3.68 -1.21 9.54
N ALA A 57 2.58 -0.49 9.35
CA ALA A 57 1.90 -0.35 8.06
C ALA A 57 1.38 1.07 7.87
N PHE A 58 1.53 1.56 6.64
CA PHE A 58 1.16 2.91 6.24
C PHE A 58 0.28 2.80 4.99
N GLY A 59 -0.91 3.38 5.04
CA GLY A 59 -1.87 3.39 3.94
C GLY A 59 -2.47 4.77 3.71
N ASN A 60 -3.33 4.90 2.71
CA ASN A 60 -4.08 6.14 2.44
C ASN A 60 -5.47 5.88 1.86
N SER A 61 -5.92 4.62 1.78
CA SER A 61 -7.20 4.25 1.20
C SER A 61 -7.83 3.03 1.87
N ASP A 62 -9.10 2.76 1.55
CA ASP A 62 -9.80 1.55 1.93
C ASP A 62 -9.17 0.28 1.33
N GLY A 63 -8.36 0.41 0.27
CA GLY A 63 -7.55 -0.68 -0.28
C GLY A 63 -6.45 -1.15 0.68
N ASP A 64 -6.10 -0.35 1.67
CA ASP A 64 -5.09 -0.67 2.68
C ASP A 64 -5.67 -1.27 3.97
N LEU A 65 -7.00 -1.28 4.12
CA LEU A 65 -7.64 -1.63 5.39
C LEU A 65 -7.21 -2.99 5.92
N GLN A 66 -7.27 -4.03 5.09
CA GLN A 66 -6.90 -5.38 5.52
C GLN A 66 -5.39 -5.52 5.80
N MET A 67 -4.55 -4.73 5.12
CA MET A 67 -3.11 -4.68 5.42
C MET A 67 -2.86 -4.12 6.82
N LEU A 68 -3.52 -3.02 7.19
CA LEU A 68 -3.40 -2.43 8.52
C LEU A 68 -4.02 -3.34 9.58
N GLN A 69 -5.22 -3.89 9.35
CA GLN A 69 -5.85 -4.86 10.27
C GLN A 69 -4.95 -6.07 10.56
N TRP A 70 -4.32 -6.63 9.52
CA TRP A 70 -3.44 -7.78 9.71
C TRP A 70 -2.14 -7.41 10.44
N THR A 71 -1.54 -6.27 10.11
CA THR A 71 -0.32 -5.76 10.77
C THR A 71 -0.58 -5.49 12.26
N CYS A 72 -1.65 -4.76 12.57
CA CYS A 72 -1.94 -4.23 13.91
C CYS A 72 -2.87 -5.11 14.76
N SER A 73 -2.96 -6.40 14.44
CA SER A 73 -3.64 -7.41 15.27
C SER A 73 -2.68 -8.44 15.88
N GLY A 74 -1.36 -8.25 15.69
CA GLY A 74 -0.33 -9.13 16.26
C GLY A 74 -0.01 -8.82 17.73
N PRO A 75 0.55 -9.81 18.45
CA PRO A 75 1.11 -9.55 19.78
C PRO A 75 2.31 -8.61 19.68
N GLY A 76 2.50 -7.79 20.71
CA GLY A 76 3.63 -6.85 20.82
C GLY A 76 3.39 -5.51 20.14
N PRO A 77 4.38 -4.59 20.22
CA PRO A 77 4.27 -3.25 19.67
C PRO A 77 4.10 -3.26 18.15
N HIS A 78 3.13 -2.50 17.67
CA HIS A 78 2.88 -2.30 16.25
C HIS A 78 2.43 -0.87 15.98
N PHE A 79 2.54 -0.43 14.73
CA PHE A 79 2.17 0.93 14.34
C PHE A 79 1.39 0.96 13.02
N CYS A 80 0.17 1.48 13.05
CA CYS A 80 -0.65 1.68 11.85
C CYS A 80 -0.93 3.16 11.65
N LEU A 81 -0.78 3.60 10.40
CA LEU A 81 -0.99 4.98 10.01
C LEU A 81 -1.76 5.08 8.70
N TYR A 82 -2.73 5.99 8.66
CA TYR A 82 -3.32 6.51 7.44
C TYR A 82 -2.82 7.92 7.13
N VAL A 83 -2.47 8.16 5.88
CA VAL A 83 -2.31 9.51 5.35
C VAL A 83 -3.67 10.00 4.87
N HIS A 84 -4.21 11.04 5.52
CA HIS A 84 -5.45 11.69 5.09
C HIS A 84 -5.11 12.91 4.23
N HIS A 85 -5.51 12.84 2.96
CA HIS A 85 -5.30 13.91 2.00
C HIS A 85 -6.29 15.05 2.27
N THR A 86 -5.87 16.03 3.07
CA THR A 86 -6.69 17.17 3.52
C THR A 86 -6.26 18.52 2.91
N ASP A 87 -5.28 18.53 2.00
CA ASP A 87 -4.61 19.75 1.55
C ASP A 87 -4.80 20.04 0.06
N ALA A 88 -5.91 20.69 -0.29
CA ALA A 88 -6.19 21.10 -1.66
C ALA A 88 -5.27 22.22 -2.19
N ASP A 89 -4.50 22.89 -1.34
CA ASP A 89 -3.66 24.04 -1.73
C ASP A 89 -2.24 23.61 -2.12
N ARG A 90 -1.73 22.56 -1.46
CA ARG A 90 -0.38 22.01 -1.66
C ARG A 90 -0.40 20.66 -2.37
N GLU A 91 -1.52 19.95 -2.35
CA GLU A 91 -1.74 18.67 -3.03
C GLU A 91 -3.23 18.55 -3.40
N TRP A 92 -3.92 17.52 -2.90
CA TRP A 92 -5.32 17.27 -3.10
C TRP A 92 -6.05 17.12 -1.75
N ALA A 93 -7.35 17.36 -1.77
CA ALA A 93 -8.24 17.04 -0.66
C ALA A 93 -9.31 16.05 -1.12
N TYR A 94 -9.25 14.82 -0.63
CA TYR A 94 -10.22 13.76 -0.95
C TYR A 94 -10.22 12.66 0.11
N ASP A 95 -11.39 12.04 0.29
CA ASP A 95 -11.55 10.90 1.21
C ASP A 95 -12.74 10.00 0.81
N ARG A 96 -13.88 10.11 1.50
CA ARG A 96 -15.01 9.18 1.49
C ARG A 96 -15.74 9.13 0.16
N GLN A 97 -15.84 10.29 -0.51
CA GLN A 97 -16.57 10.41 -1.77
C GLN A 97 -15.70 10.21 -3.01
N SER A 98 -14.39 9.99 -2.84
CA SER A 98 -13.50 9.86 -3.98
C SER A 98 -13.80 8.59 -4.79
N SER A 99 -13.64 8.68 -6.11
CA SER A 99 -13.64 7.51 -7.00
C SER A 99 -12.28 6.82 -7.07
N ILE A 100 -11.21 7.53 -6.68
CA ILE A 100 -9.81 7.05 -6.68
C ILE A 100 -9.23 7.25 -5.29
N GLY A 101 -8.60 6.22 -4.72
CA GLY A 101 -8.00 6.34 -3.39
C GLY A 101 -9.00 6.64 -2.28
N ARG A 102 -10.25 6.18 -2.42
CA ARG A 102 -11.30 6.38 -1.41
C ARG A 102 -10.81 5.93 -0.04
N LEU A 103 -10.95 6.80 0.95
CA LEU A 103 -10.63 6.54 2.34
C LEU A 103 -11.87 6.84 3.17
N ASP A 104 -12.65 5.79 3.43
CA ASP A 104 -13.97 5.85 4.07
C ASP A 104 -13.99 4.91 5.28
N LYS A 105 -14.05 3.60 5.02
CA LYS A 105 -14.03 2.58 6.07
C LYS A 105 -12.71 2.54 6.83
N GLY A 106 -11.61 2.91 6.15
CA GLY A 106 -10.30 3.05 6.78
C GLY A 106 -10.29 4.11 7.89
N LEU A 107 -11.01 5.22 7.74
CA LEU A 107 -11.10 6.26 8.77
C LEU A 107 -11.89 5.77 9.99
N ASP A 108 -13.00 5.06 9.75
CA ASP A 108 -13.81 4.50 10.83
C ASP A 108 -13.00 3.45 11.62
N ALA A 109 -12.33 2.54 10.90
CA ALA A 109 -11.46 1.53 11.51
C ALA A 109 -10.28 2.14 12.28
N ALA A 110 -9.71 3.25 11.79
CA ALA A 110 -8.64 3.95 12.47
C ALA A 110 -9.12 4.57 13.79
N ALA A 111 -10.31 5.18 13.79
CA ALA A 111 -10.92 5.72 15.01
C ALA A 111 -11.20 4.62 16.05
N ASP A 112 -11.78 3.49 15.61
CA ASP A 112 -12.11 2.36 16.49
C ASP A 112 -10.86 1.66 17.05
N SER A 113 -9.81 1.54 16.23
CA SER A 113 -8.59 0.80 16.56
C SER A 113 -7.47 1.67 17.14
N GLY A 114 -7.68 2.98 17.26
CA GLY A 114 -6.68 3.93 17.72
C GLY A 114 -5.47 4.06 16.79
N TRP A 115 -5.65 3.84 15.48
CA TRP A 115 -4.57 4.04 14.51
C TRP A 115 -4.30 5.51 14.27
N THR A 116 -3.06 5.83 13.89
CA THR A 116 -2.68 7.22 13.61
C THR A 116 -3.30 7.66 12.28
N VAL A 117 -3.91 8.85 12.25
CA VAL A 117 -4.35 9.48 11.01
C VAL A 117 -3.61 10.81 10.90
N VAL A 118 -2.81 10.94 9.85
CA VAL A 118 -2.08 12.17 9.54
C VAL A 118 -2.98 13.10 8.75
N ASP A 119 -3.21 14.30 9.27
CA ASP A 119 -3.83 15.41 8.54
C ASP A 119 -2.74 16.12 7.75
N MET A 120 -2.61 15.81 6.46
CA MET A 120 -1.54 16.34 5.62
C MET A 120 -1.44 17.87 5.64
N LYS A 121 -2.58 18.58 5.72
CA LYS A 121 -2.61 20.05 5.78
C LYS A 121 -1.99 20.59 7.07
N LYS A 122 -2.25 19.96 8.20
CA LYS A 122 -1.82 20.44 9.53
C LYS A 122 -0.48 19.89 9.98
N ASP A 123 -0.21 18.63 9.64
CA ASP A 123 0.88 17.88 10.26
C ASP A 123 2.17 17.95 9.43
N TRP A 124 2.07 18.23 8.13
CA TRP A 124 3.23 18.32 7.24
C TRP A 124 3.62 19.76 6.96
N ASN A 125 4.85 20.13 7.36
CA ASN A 125 5.43 21.43 7.02
C ASN A 125 5.68 21.58 5.51
N ARG A 126 5.91 20.47 4.80
CA ARG A 126 6.23 20.44 3.37
C ARG A 126 5.74 19.12 2.76
N VAL A 127 5.15 19.18 1.56
CA VAL A 127 4.63 18.00 0.84
C VAL A 127 5.67 17.42 -0.13
N PHE A 128 6.21 18.23 -1.06
CA PHE A 128 7.14 17.75 -2.08
C PHE A 128 8.60 18.14 -1.77
N ALA A 129 9.54 17.24 -2.06
CA ALA A 129 10.98 17.45 -1.84
C ALA A 129 11.62 18.42 -2.86
N PHE A 130 11.03 18.55 -4.05
CA PHE A 130 11.34 19.62 -5.00
C PHE A 130 10.50 20.86 -4.67
N GLY A 131 10.96 22.06 -5.07
CA GLY A 131 10.28 23.32 -4.74
C GLY A 131 8.89 23.42 -5.38
N LYS A 132 8.05 24.33 -4.86
CA LYS A 132 6.94 24.86 -5.66
C LYS A 132 7.51 25.53 -6.92
#